data_AF-A0A3B0UJ76-F1
#
_entry.id   AF-A0A3B0UJ76-F1
#
_cell.length_a   1.000
_cell.length_b   1.000
_cell.length_c   1.000
_cell.angle_alpha   90.00
_cell.angle_beta   90.00
_cell.angle_gamma   90.00
#
_symmetry.space_group_name_H-M   'P 1'
#
loop_
_entity.id
_entity.type
_entity.pdbx_description
1 polymer ?
#
loop_
_entity_poly.entity_id
_entity_poly.type
_entity_poly.pdbx_seq_one_letter_code
_entity_poly.pdbx_strand_id
1 'polypeptide(L)'
;LPSITLIIVILMMFFVQGIGVWIFGGKNVPHGGTSGLLLGFFSFDVSHGLFAGSWMTAVALIMLIIFGRRMFKILTNRSSDISVATHVWGFLGGIFAAILISPFGFFAAY
;
A
#
# COMPACT_ATOMS: atom_id res chain seq x y z
N LEU A 1 -0.01 16.08 -2.90
CA LEU A 1 -1.12 16.04 -1.93
C LEU A 1 -0.94 17.17 -0.94
N PRO A 2 -2.00 17.86 -0.50
CA PRO A 2 -1.95 18.73 0.68
C PRO A 2 -1.43 17.97 1.91
N SER A 3 -0.82 18.68 2.87
CA SER A 3 -0.20 18.06 4.06
C SER A 3 -1.19 17.22 4.88
N ILE A 4 -2.44 17.68 5.01
CA ILE A 4 -3.48 16.96 5.74
C ILE A 4 -3.89 15.65 5.05
N THR A 5 -4.04 15.67 3.72
CA THR A 5 -4.37 14.49 2.92
C THR A 5 -3.26 13.44 3.00
N LEU A 6 -2.00 13.87 2.98
CA LEU A 6 -0.86 12.98 3.16
C LEU A 6 -0.89 12.29 4.53
N ILE A 7 -1.21 13.03 5.60
CA ILE A 7 -1.35 12.45 6.94
C ILE A 7 -2.47 11.42 6.97
N ILE A 8 -3.63 11.71 6.38
CA ILE A 8 -4.76 10.76 6.29
C ILE A 8 -4.35 9.48 5.55
N VAL A 9 -3.67 9.61 4.42
CA VAL A 9 -3.15 8.48 3.64
C VAL A 9 -2.23 7.61 4.50
N ILE A 10 -1.25 8.22 5.17
CA ILE A 10 -0.30 7.50 6.02
C ILE A 10 -1.01 6.80 7.19
N LEU A 11 -1.93 7.50 7.88
CA LEU A 11 -2.70 6.92 8.98
C LEU A 11 -3.56 5.73 8.52
N MET A 12 -4.18 5.84 7.34
CA MET A 12 -4.95 4.75 6.75
C MET A 12 -4.06 3.53 6.48
N MET A 13 -2.86 3.74 5.94
CA MET A 13 -1.90 2.66 5.68
C MET A 13 -1.46 1.97 6.99
N PHE A 14 -1.12 2.75 8.02
CA PHE A 14 -0.78 2.21 9.35
C PHE A 14 -1.94 1.42 9.96
N PHE A 15 -3.16 1.94 9.86
CA PHE A 15 -4.35 1.31 10.43
C PHE A 15 -4.66 -0.04 9.75
N VAL A 16 -4.70 -0.07 8.42
CA VAL A 16 -4.95 -1.30 7.65
C VAL A 16 -3.85 -2.32 7.88
N GLN A 17 -2.58 -1.91 7.82
CA GLN A 17 -1.46 -2.80 8.09
C GLN A 17 -1.55 -3.36 9.52
N GLY A 18 -1.80 -2.51 10.51
CA GLY A 18 -1.86 -2.90 11.92
C GLY A 18 -2.95 -3.92 12.20
N ILE A 19 -4.19 -3.65 11.75
CA ILE A 19 -5.33 -4.57 11.93
C ILE A 19 -5.10 -5.87 11.17
N GLY A 20 -4.64 -5.78 9.92
CA GLY A 20 -4.38 -6.95 9.10
C GLY A 20 -3.32 -7.87 9.71
N VAL A 21 -2.23 -7.30 10.20
CA VAL A 21 -1.18 -8.04 10.91
C VAL A 21 -1.71 -8.61 12.23
N TRP A 22 -2.52 -7.85 12.98
CA TRP A 22 -3.09 -8.33 14.25
C TRP A 22 -3.96 -9.57 14.07
N ILE A 23 -4.75 -9.63 13.00
CA ILE A 23 -5.69 -10.73 12.74
C ILE A 23 -4.99 -11.90 12.02
N PHE A 24 -4.11 -11.62 11.06
CA PHE A 24 -3.56 -12.62 10.13
C PHE A 24 -2.06 -12.89 10.31
N GLY A 25 -1.40 -12.28 11.29
CA GLY A 25 0.01 -12.48 11.59
C GLY A 25 0.33 -13.89 12.07
N GLY A 26 1.36 -14.51 11.50
CA GLY A 26 1.88 -15.81 11.94
C GLY A 26 2.65 -15.73 13.26
N LYS A 27 2.52 -16.75 14.11
CA LYS A 27 3.27 -16.82 15.38
C LYS A 27 4.78 -16.94 15.13
N ASN A 28 5.58 -16.34 16.02
CA ASN A 28 7.05 -16.40 16.00
C ASN A 28 7.72 -15.79 14.75
N VAL A 29 7.03 -14.91 14.02
CA VAL A 29 7.60 -14.15 12.89
C VAL A 29 7.65 -12.67 13.25
N PRO A 30 8.74 -11.94 12.95
CA PRO A 30 8.78 -10.50 13.13
C PRO A 30 7.75 -9.80 12.25
N HIS A 31 6.81 -9.09 12.89
CA HIS A 31 5.78 -8.31 12.21
C HIS A 31 6.08 -6.81 12.11
N GLY A 32 7.02 -6.33 12.92
CA GLY A 32 7.44 -4.93 12.94
C GLY A 32 8.33 -4.59 11.74
N GLY A 33 8.09 -3.43 11.12
CA GLY A 33 8.99 -2.91 10.09
C GLY A 33 8.33 -1.95 9.11
N THR A 34 9.15 -1.03 8.58
CA THR A 34 8.75 -0.03 7.58
C THR A 34 8.56 -0.63 6.18
N SER A 35 8.99 -1.87 5.95
CA SER A 35 8.87 -2.52 4.63
C SER A 35 7.42 -2.75 4.19
N GLY A 36 6.49 -2.96 5.13
CA GLY A 36 5.05 -3.03 4.83
C GLY A 36 4.53 -1.69 4.28
N LEU A 37 4.90 -0.59 4.94
CA LEU A 37 4.57 0.77 4.49
C LEU A 37 5.19 1.09 3.13
N LEU A 38 6.42 0.65 2.86
CA LEU A 38 7.04 0.84 1.54
C LEU A 38 6.21 0.20 0.42
N LEU A 39 5.73 -1.04 0.64
CA LEU A 39 4.81 -1.71 -0.29
C LEU A 39 3.48 -0.99 -0.39
N GLY A 40 3.00 -0.41 0.71
CA GLY A 40 1.82 0.43 0.73
C GLY A 40 2.00 1.73 -0.05
N PHE A 41 3.16 2.39 0.00
CA PHE A 41 3.40 3.58 -0.82
C PHE A 41 3.46 3.21 -2.30
N PHE A 42 4.12 2.11 -2.64
CA PHE A 42 4.13 1.60 -4.00
C PHE A 42 2.71 1.34 -4.53
N SER A 43 1.87 0.62 -3.78
CA SER A 43 0.51 0.33 -4.22
C SER A 43 -0.38 1.56 -4.21
N PHE A 44 -0.17 2.49 -3.26
CA PHE A 44 -0.84 3.79 -3.24
C PHE A 44 -0.53 4.59 -4.51
N ASP A 45 0.74 4.77 -4.86
CA ASP A 45 1.14 5.56 -6.03
C ASP A 45 0.62 4.95 -7.34
N VAL A 46 0.71 3.62 -7.47
CA VAL A 46 0.17 2.91 -8.64
C VAL A 46 -1.35 3.07 -8.71
N SER A 47 -2.08 2.76 -7.63
CA SER A 47 -3.54 2.87 -7.63
C SER A 47 -4.01 4.31 -7.84
N HIS A 48 -3.41 5.28 -7.14
CA HIS A 48 -3.76 6.68 -7.26
C HIS A 48 -3.51 7.21 -8.68
N GLY A 49 -2.36 6.89 -9.29
CA GLY A 49 -2.07 7.30 -10.67
C GLY A 49 -2.98 6.63 -11.71
N LEU A 50 -3.41 5.39 -11.47
CA LEU A 50 -4.44 4.73 -12.29
C LEU A 50 -5.81 5.42 -12.15
N PHE A 51 -6.20 5.83 -10.94
CA PHE A 51 -7.48 6.51 -10.69
C PHE A 51 -7.50 7.97 -11.18
N ALA A 52 -6.37 8.66 -11.10
CA ALA A 52 -6.24 10.06 -11.51
C ALA A 52 -6.32 10.24 -13.05
N GLY A 53 -6.00 9.20 -13.82
CA GLY A 53 -5.97 9.28 -15.28
C GLY A 53 -4.79 10.09 -15.84
N SER A 54 -4.86 10.45 -17.11
CA SER A 54 -3.90 11.31 -17.82
C SER A 54 -2.44 10.82 -17.76
N TRP A 55 -1.46 11.72 -17.62
CA TRP A 55 -0.04 11.38 -17.57
C TRP A 55 0.32 10.59 -16.30
N MET A 56 -0.43 10.74 -15.21
CA MET A 56 -0.21 9.98 -13.96
C MET A 56 -0.43 8.48 -14.17
N THR A 57 -1.35 8.09 -15.05
CA THR A 57 -1.55 6.68 -15.42
C THR A 57 -0.32 6.10 -16.11
N ALA A 58 0.33 6.87 -16.99
CA ALA A 58 1.57 6.43 -17.63
C ALA A 58 2.68 6.20 -16.58
N VAL A 59 2.82 7.10 -15.60
CA VAL A 59 3.78 6.94 -14.50
C VAL A 59 3.47 5.71 -13.66
N ALA A 60 2.21 5.51 -13.28
CA ALA A 60 1.78 4.32 -12.53
C ALA A 60 2.08 3.02 -13.28
N LEU A 61 1.82 2.97 -14.59
CA LEU A 61 2.13 1.81 -15.43
C LEU A 61 3.65 1.57 -15.53
N ILE A 62 4.45 2.62 -15.67
CA ILE A 62 5.92 2.53 -15.66
C ILE A 62 6.42 1.96 -14.33
N MET A 63 5.90 2.47 -13.19
CA MET A 63 6.24 1.95 -11.87
C MET A 63 5.86 0.48 -11.73
N LEU A 64 4.68 0.09 -12.22
CA LEU A 64 4.22 -1.29 -12.19
C LEU A 64 5.11 -2.21 -13.06
N ILE A 65 5.54 -1.75 -14.24
CA ILE A 65 6.42 -2.52 -15.12
C ILE A 65 7.82 -2.69 -14.50
N ILE A 66 8.41 -1.61 -13.99
CA ILE A 66 9.77 -1.62 -13.45
C ILE A 66 9.84 -2.38 -12.11
N PHE A 67 8.90 -2.12 -11.21
CA PHE A 67 8.96 -2.61 -9.83
C PHE A 67 7.99 -3.75 -9.55
N GLY A 68 6.93 -3.94 -10.34
CA GLY A 68 5.85 -4.90 -10.05
C GLY A 68 6.35 -6.32 -9.85
N ARG A 69 7.30 -6.80 -10.67
CA ARG A 69 7.90 -8.13 -10.49
C ARG A 69 8.60 -8.27 -9.12
N ARG A 70 9.32 -7.23 -8.69
CA ARG A 70 10.01 -7.22 -7.39
C ARG A 70 9.01 -7.16 -6.24
N MET A 71 7.99 -6.31 -6.35
CA MET A 71 6.94 -6.18 -5.34
C MET A 71 6.14 -7.49 -5.19
N PHE A 72 5.81 -8.14 -6.30
CA PHE A 72 5.14 -9.44 -6.30
C PHE A 72 5.97 -10.53 -5.61
N LYS A 73 7.29 -10.57 -5.85
CA LYS A 73 8.19 -11.50 -5.15
C LYS A 73 8.24 -11.26 -3.64
N ILE A 74 8.14 -10.00 -3.19
CA ILE A 74 8.06 -9.67 -1.76
C ILE A 74 6.76 -10.19 -1.17
N LEU A 75 5.63 -9.95 -1.84
CA LEU A 75 4.30 -10.43 -1.43
C LEU A 75 4.18 -11.96 -1.35
N THR A 76 4.99 -12.68 -2.14
CA THR A 76 4.96 -14.14 -2.23
C THR A 76 6.13 -14.82 -1.52
N ASN A 77 6.94 -14.06 -0.78
CA ASN A 77 8.09 -14.59 -0.07
C ASN A 77 7.64 -15.61 0.99
N ARG A 78 8.35 -16.74 1.11
CA ARG A 78 8.01 -17.84 2.05
C ARG A 78 9.08 -18.09 3.11
N SER A 79 10.05 -17.18 3.26
CA SER A 79 11.03 -17.26 4.35
C SER A 79 10.34 -17.17 5.71
N SER A 80 10.77 -18.00 6.66
CA SER A 80 10.25 -18.03 8.05
C SER A 80 10.44 -16.72 8.80
N ASP A 81 11.40 -15.89 8.36
CA ASP A 81 11.79 -14.67 9.07
C ASP A 81 11.09 -13.43 8.47
N ILE A 82 10.24 -13.62 7.46
CA ILE A 82 9.56 -12.55 6.74
C ILE A 82 8.06 -12.66 6.99
N SER A 83 7.48 -11.60 7.55
CA SER A 83 6.03 -11.51 7.67
C SER A 83 5.36 -11.14 6.35
N VAL A 84 4.84 -12.16 5.67
CA VAL A 84 3.95 -11.98 4.51
C VAL A 84 2.72 -11.15 4.88
N ALA A 85 2.16 -11.34 6.07
CA ALA A 85 1.03 -10.55 6.55
C ALA A 85 1.37 -9.05 6.57
N THR A 86 2.54 -8.67 7.08
CA THR A 86 3.00 -7.27 7.08
C THR A 86 3.08 -6.70 5.66
N HIS A 87 3.56 -7.47 4.68
CA HIS A 87 3.69 -7.02 3.29
C HIS A 87 2.35 -6.93 2.56
N VAL A 88 1.50 -7.95 2.70
CA VAL A 88 0.18 -7.98 2.06
C VAL A 88 -0.72 -6.88 2.61
N TRP A 89 -0.80 -6.74 3.93
CA TRP A 89 -1.66 -5.73 4.54
C TRP A 89 -1.11 -4.31 4.40
N GLY A 90 0.21 -4.15 4.29
CA GLY A 90 0.83 -2.90 3.86
C GLY A 90 0.42 -2.52 2.43
N PHE A 91 0.55 -3.46 1.48
CA PHE A 91 0.13 -3.27 0.08
C PHE A 91 -1.36 -2.95 -0.04
N LEU A 92 -2.24 -3.66 0.67
CA LEU A 92 -3.67 -3.36 0.70
C LEU A 92 -3.97 -1.99 1.33
N GLY A 93 -3.21 -1.60 2.37
CA GLY A 93 -3.32 -0.28 2.99
C GLY A 93 -3.13 0.85 1.99
N GLY A 94 -2.16 0.72 1.08
CA GLY A 94 -1.94 1.69 0.01
C GLY A 94 -3.10 1.77 -1.00
N ILE A 95 -3.65 0.62 -1.41
CA ILE A 95 -4.81 0.58 -2.29
C ILE A 95 -6.02 1.25 -1.63
N PHE A 96 -6.31 0.92 -0.37
CA PHE A 96 -7.41 1.55 0.35
C PHE A 96 -7.20 3.04 0.57
N ALA A 97 -5.98 3.48 0.86
CA ALA A 97 -5.67 4.91 0.95
C ALA A 97 -5.86 5.63 -0.39
N ALA A 98 -5.52 4.99 -1.52
CA ALA A 98 -5.76 5.56 -2.84
C ALA A 98 -7.26 5.64 -3.17
N ILE A 99 -8.04 4.62 -2.81
CA ILE A 99 -9.51 4.62 -2.94
C ILE A 99 -10.12 5.72 -2.08
N LEU A 100 -9.62 5.90 -0.85
CA LEU A 100 -10.16 6.86 0.12
C LEU A 100 -10.19 8.30 -0.41
N ILE A 101 -9.18 8.68 -1.20
CA ILE A 101 -8.99 10.02 -1.77
C ILE A 101 -9.31 10.09 -3.28
N SER A 102 -9.81 9.01 -3.88
CA SER A 102 -10.17 9.01 -5.30
C SER A 102 -11.54 9.69 -5.53
N PRO A 103 -11.93 9.94 -6.79
CA PRO A 103 -13.26 10.52 -7.11
C PRO A 103 -14.46 9.69 -6.63
N PHE A 104 -14.25 8.44 -6.22
CA PHE A 104 -15.27 7.54 -5.68
C PHE A 104 -15.05 7.22 -4.19
N GLY A 105 -14.09 7.91 -3.56
CA GLY A 105 -13.76 7.78 -2.14
C GLY A 105 -14.53 8.75 -1.24
N PHE A 106 -14.46 8.50 0.06
CA PHE A 106 -15.11 9.36 1.07
C PHE A 106 -14.59 10.81 1.06
N PHE A 107 -13.36 11.03 0.59
CA PHE A 107 -12.76 12.37 0.49
C PHE A 107 -12.72 12.92 -0.94
N ALA A 108 -13.56 12.42 -1.86
CA ALA A 108 -13.61 12.87 -3.26
C ALA A 108 -13.85 14.38 -3.47
N ALA A 109 -14.30 15.10 -2.43
CA ALA A 109 -14.65 16.51 -2.45
C ALA A 109 -13.67 17.44 -1.70
N TYR A 110 -12.56 16.90 -1.18
CA TYR A 110 -11.51 17.64 -0.45
C TYR A 110 -10.13 17.46 -1.10
#